data_AF-A0AAJ4AAW4-F1
#
_entry.id   AF-A0AAJ4AAW4-F1
#
_cell.length_a   1.000
_cell.length_b   1.000
_cell.length_c   1.000
_cell.angle_alpha   90.00
_cell.angle_beta   90.00
_cell.angle_gamma   90.00
#
_symmetry.space_group_name_H-M   'P 1'
#
loop_
_entity.id
_entity.type
_entity.pdbx_description
1 polymer ?
#
loop_
_entity_poly.entity_id
_entity_poly.type
_entity_poly.pdbx_seq_one_letter_code
_entity_poly.pdbx_strand_id
1 'polypeptide(L)'
;MSETILLMDGDIFAFEAASVVEQEIDWGDGLWTLHSFFEDAFDHAVRRMEDLKKQLNADTIVFCWSDPAGRYWRHDVLPTYKQSRKGGRKPLALRPLKEALAEKYESFMRPGLEADDVMGILSTWDGYKPGAKKIIVSIDKDMKTIPGWLFNPQKDYQPWEVSKEEADYWHMFQTLMGDATDGYDGCPGIGPVIAEKHLTEVSKVVSYAHELKSGKRKGEIETRWTTDEADDLWDVVVSLFNKQGLCEEEALRQARVARILQANDYDFHAKEVKLWTPEK
;
A
#
# COMPACT_ATOMS: atom_id res chain seq x y z
N MET A 1 2.92 18.22 -25.45
CA MET A 1 2.36 17.85 -24.13
C MET A 1 3.10 16.60 -23.68
N SER A 2 3.44 16.47 -22.41
CA SER A 2 4.03 15.23 -21.88
C SER A 2 3.02 14.09 -22.02
N GLU A 3 3.48 12.90 -22.41
CA GLU A 3 2.66 11.67 -22.43
C GLU A 3 2.06 11.46 -21.02
N THR A 4 0.77 11.19 -20.93
CA THR A 4 0.10 10.84 -19.67
C THR A 4 -0.19 9.35 -19.65
N ILE A 5 0.30 8.66 -18.61
CA ILE A 5 0.25 7.22 -18.46
C ILE A 5 -0.51 6.88 -17.18
N LEU A 6 -1.49 5.99 -17.28
CA LEU A 6 -2.17 5.44 -16.10
C LEU A 6 -1.52 4.11 -15.73
N LEU A 7 -1.06 4.00 -14.49
CA LEU A 7 -0.59 2.75 -13.89
C LEU A 7 -1.76 2.16 -13.09
N MET A 8 -2.24 0.99 -13.51
CA MET A 8 -3.41 0.33 -12.94
C MET A 8 -3.01 -0.89 -12.11
N ASP A 9 -3.62 -1.08 -10.95
CA ASP A 9 -3.61 -2.37 -10.26
C ASP A 9 -4.45 -3.36 -11.07
N GLY A 10 -3.78 -4.25 -11.80
CA GLY A 10 -4.44 -5.23 -12.64
C GLY A 10 -5.20 -6.28 -11.85
N ASP A 11 -4.71 -6.68 -10.69
CA ASP A 11 -5.35 -7.70 -9.86
C ASP A 11 -6.71 -7.23 -9.36
N ILE A 12 -6.76 -6.03 -8.77
CA ILE A 12 -8.00 -5.43 -8.27
C ILE A 12 -8.93 -5.11 -9.44
N PHE A 13 -8.41 -4.50 -10.51
CA PHE A 13 -9.24 -4.10 -11.65
C PHE A 13 -9.91 -5.30 -12.34
N ALA A 14 -9.15 -6.38 -12.59
CA ALA A 14 -9.70 -7.59 -13.19
C ALA A 14 -10.67 -8.31 -12.25
N PHE A 15 -10.41 -8.28 -10.93
CA PHE A 15 -11.33 -8.84 -9.94
C PHE A 15 -12.67 -8.10 -9.93
N GLU A 16 -12.66 -6.77 -9.89
CA GLU A 16 -13.87 -5.94 -9.95
C GLU A 16 -14.67 -6.22 -11.24
N ALA A 17 -14.00 -6.15 -12.40
CA ALA A 17 -14.64 -6.34 -13.69
C ALA A 17 -15.25 -7.75 -13.86
N ALA A 18 -14.55 -8.80 -13.42
CA ALA A 18 -15.08 -10.16 -13.46
C ALA A 18 -16.23 -10.40 -12.46
N SER A 19 -16.21 -9.72 -11.31
CA SER A 19 -17.26 -9.85 -10.29
C SER A 19 -18.58 -9.21 -10.73
N VAL A 20 -18.52 -8.07 -11.43
CA VAL A 20 -19.72 -7.32 -11.86
C VAL A 20 -20.60 -8.09 -12.83
N VAL A 21 -20.03 -8.99 -13.63
CA VAL A 21 -20.76 -9.75 -14.66
C VAL A 21 -21.16 -11.15 -14.23
N GLU A 22 -20.87 -11.52 -12.99
CA GLU A 22 -21.20 -12.82 -12.45
C GLU A 22 -22.62 -12.84 -11.92
N GLN A 23 -23.40 -13.84 -12.33
CA GLN A 23 -24.83 -13.92 -12.03
C GLN A 23 -25.18 -15.30 -11.49
N GLU A 24 -26.08 -15.30 -10.51
CA GLU A 24 -26.69 -16.51 -9.95
C GLU A 24 -28.02 -16.80 -10.64
N ILE A 25 -28.25 -18.07 -10.93
CA ILE A 25 -29.54 -18.59 -11.43
C ILE A 25 -30.07 -19.60 -10.41
N ASP A 26 -31.26 -19.32 -9.88
CA ASP A 26 -32.09 -20.29 -9.17
C ASP A 26 -32.93 -21.05 -10.20
N TRP A 27 -32.65 -22.34 -10.36
CA TRP A 27 -33.39 -23.21 -11.27
C TRP A 27 -34.64 -23.82 -10.61
N GLY A 28 -34.87 -23.55 -9.32
CA GLY A 28 -35.85 -24.25 -8.50
C GLY A 28 -35.30 -25.54 -7.90
N ASP A 29 -36.09 -26.19 -7.04
CA ASP A 29 -35.77 -27.46 -6.37
C ASP A 29 -34.41 -27.48 -5.64
N GLY A 30 -33.93 -26.31 -5.20
CA GLY A 30 -32.66 -26.14 -4.48
C GLY A 30 -31.42 -26.11 -5.37
N LEU A 31 -31.54 -26.08 -6.71
CA LEU A 31 -30.42 -25.98 -7.63
C LEU A 31 -30.07 -24.53 -7.95
N TRP A 32 -28.85 -24.14 -7.57
CA TRP A 32 -28.27 -22.85 -7.92
C TRP A 32 -27.04 -23.04 -8.80
N THR A 33 -26.93 -22.24 -9.86
CA THR A 33 -25.72 -22.16 -10.67
C THR A 33 -25.21 -20.74 -10.71
N LEU A 34 -23.89 -20.60 -10.78
CA LEU A 34 -23.23 -19.34 -11.02
C LEU A 34 -22.70 -19.35 -12.46
N HIS A 35 -22.94 -18.27 -13.20
CA HIS A 35 -22.41 -18.13 -14.56
C HIS A 35 -21.79 -16.74 -14.77
N SER A 36 -20.90 -16.66 -15.75
CA SER A 36 -20.25 -15.44 -16.20
C SER A 36 -19.85 -15.61 -17.65
N PHE A 37 -20.16 -14.63 -18.49
CA PHE A 37 -19.67 -14.59 -19.87
C PHE A 37 -18.37 -13.79 -19.91
N PHE A 38 -17.33 -14.38 -20.50
CA PHE A 38 -16.03 -13.72 -20.63
C PHE A 38 -16.13 -12.41 -21.40
N GLU A 39 -16.87 -12.39 -22.51
CA GLU A 39 -17.03 -11.19 -23.35
C GLU A 39 -17.67 -10.02 -22.59
N ASP A 40 -18.65 -10.30 -21.71
CA ASP A 40 -19.26 -9.26 -20.88
C ASP A 40 -18.22 -8.66 -19.91
N ALA A 41 -17.40 -9.52 -19.29
CA ALA A 41 -16.33 -9.08 -18.39
C ALA A 41 -15.29 -8.22 -19.12
N PHE A 42 -14.89 -8.65 -20.31
CA PHE A 42 -13.90 -8.00 -21.13
C PHE A 42 -14.39 -6.67 -21.68
N ASP A 43 -15.60 -6.62 -22.24
CA ASP A 43 -16.24 -5.39 -22.72
C ASP A 43 -16.42 -4.38 -21.58
N HIS A 44 -16.84 -4.84 -20.40
CA HIS A 44 -16.98 -3.98 -19.22
C HIS A 44 -15.63 -3.37 -18.81
N ALA A 45 -14.58 -4.20 -18.75
CA ALA A 45 -13.22 -3.76 -18.45
C ALA A 45 -12.73 -2.73 -19.48
N VAL A 46 -12.91 -3.00 -20.78
CA VAL A 46 -12.49 -2.12 -21.88
C VAL A 46 -13.19 -0.77 -21.82
N ARG A 47 -14.53 -0.75 -21.63
CA ARG A 47 -15.28 0.50 -21.50
C ARG A 47 -14.80 1.34 -20.32
N ARG A 48 -14.60 0.71 -19.15
CA ARG A 48 -14.08 1.40 -17.96
C ARG A 48 -12.69 2.01 -18.20
N MET A 49 -11.83 1.31 -18.92
CA MET A 49 -10.52 1.85 -19.32
C MET A 49 -10.63 3.04 -20.28
N GLU A 50 -11.49 2.95 -21.29
CA GLU A 50 -11.74 4.04 -22.23
C GLU A 50 -12.28 5.29 -21.52
N ASP A 51 -13.20 5.10 -20.58
CA ASP A 51 -13.74 6.17 -19.73
C ASP A 51 -12.64 6.82 -18.89
N LEU A 52 -11.77 6.04 -18.25
CA LEU A 52 -10.64 6.54 -17.47
C LEU A 52 -9.63 7.31 -18.35
N LYS A 53 -9.28 6.79 -19.53
CA LYS A 53 -8.40 7.50 -20.47
C LYS A 53 -8.99 8.83 -20.88
N LYS A 54 -10.28 8.87 -21.16
CA LYS A 54 -10.98 10.10 -21.55
C LYS A 54 -11.08 11.09 -20.40
N GLN A 55 -11.43 10.63 -19.20
CA GLN A 55 -11.56 11.45 -18.00
C GLN A 55 -10.23 12.11 -17.63
N LEU A 56 -9.13 11.36 -17.70
CA LEU A 56 -7.81 11.80 -17.27
C LEU A 56 -6.94 12.34 -18.42
N ASN A 57 -7.49 12.39 -19.64
CA ASN A 57 -6.77 12.76 -20.86
C ASN A 57 -5.45 11.99 -21.00
N ALA A 58 -5.51 10.67 -20.82
CA ALA A 58 -4.34 9.79 -20.82
C ALA A 58 -4.10 9.14 -22.19
N ASP A 59 -2.82 9.03 -22.56
CA ASP A 59 -2.36 8.43 -23.82
C ASP A 59 -2.33 6.91 -23.72
N THR A 60 -1.85 6.38 -22.58
CA THR A 60 -1.56 4.95 -22.39
C THR A 60 -2.06 4.46 -21.03
N ILE A 61 -2.53 3.21 -20.99
CA ILE A 61 -2.80 2.46 -19.75
C ILE A 61 -1.79 1.32 -19.67
N VAL A 62 -1.25 1.12 -18.48
CA VAL A 62 -0.27 0.09 -18.16
C VAL A 62 -0.78 -0.69 -16.97
N PHE A 63 -0.88 -2.01 -17.10
CA PHE A 63 -1.28 -2.87 -16.00
C PHE A 63 -0.08 -3.36 -15.19
N CYS A 64 -0.19 -3.29 -13.87
CA CYS A 64 0.76 -3.86 -12.93
C CYS A 64 0.12 -5.10 -12.29
N TRP A 65 0.83 -6.21 -12.30
CA TRP A 65 0.32 -7.50 -11.82
C TRP A 65 1.20 -8.04 -10.70
N SER A 66 0.56 -8.60 -9.68
CA SER A 66 1.26 -9.36 -8.63
C SER A 66 1.79 -10.67 -9.19
N ASP A 67 2.92 -11.12 -8.66
CA ASP A 67 3.49 -12.42 -8.99
C ASP A 67 2.51 -13.56 -8.64
N PRO A 68 2.06 -14.38 -9.61
CA PRO A 68 1.14 -15.48 -9.36
C PRO A 68 1.70 -16.57 -8.44
N ALA A 69 3.02 -16.61 -8.18
CA ALA A 69 3.61 -17.52 -7.19
C ALA A 69 3.09 -17.27 -5.76
N GLY A 70 2.61 -16.05 -5.46
CA GLY A 70 2.03 -15.71 -4.17
C GLY A 70 3.01 -15.70 -3.00
N ARG A 71 4.32 -15.71 -3.27
CA ARG A 71 5.41 -15.55 -2.29
C ARG A 71 6.16 -14.26 -2.58
N TYR A 72 5.80 -13.21 -1.85
CA TYR A 72 6.40 -11.87 -1.97
C TYR A 72 7.55 -11.64 -0.98
N TRP A 73 8.38 -10.63 -1.26
CA TRP A 73 9.51 -10.22 -0.40
C TRP A 73 9.07 -9.87 1.04
N ARG A 74 7.84 -9.36 1.23
CA ARG A 74 7.29 -9.06 2.57
C ARG A 74 7.24 -10.29 3.47
N HIS A 75 7.09 -11.49 2.92
CA HIS A 75 7.10 -12.73 3.71
C HIS A 75 8.48 -13.05 4.30
N ASP A 76 9.57 -12.55 3.69
CA ASP A 76 10.92 -12.70 4.21
C ASP A 76 11.17 -11.74 5.39
N VAL A 77 10.40 -10.65 5.48
CA VAL A 77 10.44 -9.67 6.58
C VAL A 77 9.47 -10.04 7.70
N LEU A 78 8.24 -10.43 7.34
CA LEU A 78 7.17 -10.83 8.24
C LEU A 78 6.48 -12.08 7.68
N PRO A 79 6.83 -13.28 8.17
CA PRO A 79 6.24 -14.53 7.69
C PRO A 79 4.71 -14.61 7.82
N THR A 80 4.12 -13.82 8.72
CA THR A 80 2.67 -13.73 8.95
C THR A 80 1.91 -12.81 7.99
N TYR A 81 2.63 -12.11 7.11
CA TYR A 81 2.04 -11.20 6.13
C TYR A 81 0.97 -11.90 5.26
N LYS A 82 -0.20 -11.28 5.17
CA LYS A 82 -1.40 -11.74 4.44
C LYS A 82 -1.83 -13.18 4.72
N GLN A 83 -1.43 -13.80 5.84
CA GLN A 83 -1.80 -15.18 6.15
C GLN A 83 -3.31 -15.40 6.29
N SER A 84 -4.04 -14.39 6.79
CA SER A 84 -5.50 -14.41 6.99
C SER A 84 -6.31 -14.31 5.70
N ARG A 85 -5.70 -13.90 4.57
CA ARG A 85 -6.38 -13.75 3.27
C ARG A 85 -6.55 -15.08 2.51
N LYS A 86 -6.19 -16.22 3.12
CA LYS A 86 -6.33 -17.54 2.51
C LYS A 86 -7.78 -18.00 2.55
N GLY A 87 -8.46 -17.85 1.42
CA GLY A 87 -9.80 -18.41 1.21
C GLY A 87 -10.74 -17.41 0.58
N GLY A 88 -11.58 -17.89 -0.32
CA GLY A 88 -12.51 -17.09 -1.09
C GLY A 88 -12.63 -17.63 -2.51
N ARG A 89 -13.85 -17.75 -3.01
CA ARG A 89 -14.08 -18.11 -4.39
C ARG A 89 -13.69 -16.92 -5.26
N LYS A 90 -12.87 -17.16 -6.27
CA LYS A 90 -12.56 -16.15 -7.29
C LYS A 90 -13.69 -16.09 -8.33
N PRO A 91 -14.00 -14.92 -8.91
CA PRO A 91 -14.94 -14.81 -10.01
C PRO A 91 -14.60 -15.75 -11.17
N LEU A 92 -15.61 -16.33 -11.80
CA LEU A 92 -15.46 -17.37 -12.83
C LEU A 92 -14.57 -16.92 -14.00
N ALA A 93 -14.79 -15.71 -14.51
CA ALA A 93 -14.05 -15.16 -15.66
C ALA A 93 -12.71 -14.49 -15.29
N LEU A 94 -12.30 -14.48 -14.02
CA LEU A 94 -11.13 -13.69 -13.59
C LEU A 94 -9.85 -14.07 -14.32
N ARG A 95 -9.52 -15.37 -14.35
CA ARG A 95 -8.27 -15.84 -14.95
C ARG A 95 -8.18 -15.50 -16.45
N PRO A 96 -9.15 -15.89 -17.31
CA PRO A 96 -9.08 -15.54 -18.73
C PRO A 96 -9.12 -14.01 -18.94
N LEU A 97 -9.80 -13.24 -18.07
CA LEU A 97 -9.77 -11.78 -18.13
C LEU A 97 -8.37 -11.22 -17.88
N LYS A 98 -7.67 -11.69 -16.85
CA LYS A 98 -6.27 -11.28 -16.59
C LYS A 98 -5.36 -11.59 -17.78
N GLU A 99 -5.48 -12.79 -18.35
CA GLU A 99 -4.69 -13.22 -19.51
C GLU A 99 -4.96 -12.30 -20.73
N ALA A 100 -6.23 -12.03 -21.05
CA ALA A 100 -6.62 -11.18 -22.16
C ALA A 100 -6.21 -9.70 -21.98
N LEU A 101 -6.32 -9.16 -20.76
CA LEU A 101 -5.87 -7.80 -20.45
C LEU A 101 -4.34 -7.68 -20.56
N ALA A 102 -3.61 -8.68 -20.07
CA ALA A 102 -2.15 -8.71 -20.15
C ALA A 102 -1.64 -8.84 -21.59
N GLU A 103 -2.39 -9.52 -22.48
CA GLU A 103 -2.07 -9.62 -23.90
C GLU A 103 -2.40 -8.33 -24.67
N LYS A 104 -3.53 -7.69 -24.37
CA LYS A 104 -4.01 -6.52 -25.10
C LYS A 104 -3.31 -5.22 -24.71
N TYR A 105 -2.83 -5.10 -23.47
CA TYR A 105 -2.28 -3.86 -22.92
C TYR A 105 -0.85 -4.03 -22.43
N GLU A 106 -0.07 -2.95 -22.46
CA GLU A 106 1.25 -2.92 -21.84
C GLU A 106 1.12 -3.32 -20.37
N SER A 107 1.94 -4.30 -19.95
CA SER A 107 1.78 -4.95 -18.66
C SER A 107 3.13 -5.25 -18.04
N PHE A 108 3.24 -5.06 -16.73
CA PHE A 108 4.43 -5.36 -15.95
C PHE A 108 4.10 -6.29 -14.79
N MET A 109 4.99 -7.27 -14.60
CA MET A 109 5.03 -8.15 -13.45
C MET A 109 6.50 -8.38 -13.10
N ARG A 110 6.79 -8.52 -11.81
CA ARG A 110 8.12 -8.88 -11.33
C ARG A 110 8.01 -10.04 -10.34
N PRO A 111 8.83 -11.09 -10.49
CA PRO A 111 8.85 -12.18 -9.51
C PRO A 111 9.07 -11.66 -8.09
N GLY A 112 8.30 -12.18 -7.15
CA GLY A 112 8.36 -11.81 -5.73
C GLY A 112 7.76 -10.44 -5.38
N LEU A 113 7.18 -9.72 -6.33
CA LEU A 113 6.54 -8.41 -6.09
C LEU A 113 5.02 -8.48 -6.24
N GLU A 114 4.36 -7.57 -5.53
CA GLU A 114 2.93 -7.30 -5.66
C GLU A 114 2.67 -6.19 -6.70
N ALA A 115 1.43 -6.07 -7.16
CA ALA A 115 1.07 -5.07 -8.18
C ALA A 115 1.35 -3.63 -7.69
N ASP A 116 1.14 -3.36 -6.40
CA ASP A 116 1.45 -2.10 -5.74
C ASP A 116 2.94 -1.72 -5.84
N ASP A 117 3.84 -2.65 -5.56
CA ASP A 117 5.29 -2.46 -5.67
C ASP A 117 5.70 -2.18 -7.12
N VAL A 118 5.09 -2.90 -8.08
CA VAL A 118 5.34 -2.65 -9.51
C VAL A 118 4.86 -1.25 -9.90
N MET A 119 3.70 -0.81 -9.41
CA MET A 119 3.20 0.56 -9.64
C MET A 119 4.14 1.60 -9.04
N GLY A 120 4.56 1.42 -7.78
CA GLY A 120 5.44 2.35 -7.08
C GLY A 120 6.82 2.47 -7.72
N ILE A 121 7.38 1.36 -8.20
CA ILE A 121 8.64 1.35 -8.96
C ILE A 121 8.45 2.11 -10.28
N LEU A 122 7.42 1.78 -11.08
CA LEU A 122 7.24 2.41 -12.39
C LEU A 122 6.93 3.91 -12.30
N SER A 123 6.13 4.33 -11.31
CA SER A 123 5.75 5.73 -11.10
C SER A 123 6.96 6.60 -10.77
N THR A 124 7.89 6.08 -9.96
CA THR A 124 9.08 6.82 -9.49
C THR A 124 10.34 6.56 -10.33
N TRP A 125 10.32 5.62 -11.27
CA TRP A 125 11.49 5.30 -12.09
C TRP A 125 11.58 6.16 -13.36
N ASP A 126 12.49 7.12 -13.38
CA ASP A 126 12.74 7.98 -14.55
C ASP A 126 13.18 7.21 -15.81
N GLY A 127 13.75 6.02 -15.66
CA GLY A 127 14.15 5.18 -16.79
C GLY A 127 12.96 4.60 -17.58
N TYR A 128 11.78 4.51 -16.96
CA TYR A 128 10.56 4.13 -17.64
C TYR A 128 9.80 5.38 -18.09
N LYS A 129 9.64 5.55 -19.40
CA LYS A 129 8.87 6.65 -20.02
C LYS A 129 9.28 8.03 -19.44
N PRO A 130 10.56 8.43 -19.62
CA PRO A 130 11.08 9.68 -19.06
C PRO A 130 10.28 10.90 -19.53
N GLY A 131 9.94 11.79 -18.58
CA GLY A 131 9.16 13.00 -18.85
C GLY A 131 7.66 12.78 -19.02
N ALA A 132 7.16 11.54 -18.93
CA ALA A 132 5.74 11.26 -18.91
C ALA A 132 5.13 11.58 -17.53
N LYS A 133 3.89 12.06 -17.53
CA LYS A 133 3.07 12.17 -16.31
C LYS A 133 2.49 10.79 -16.01
N LYS A 134 2.97 10.15 -14.95
CA LYS A 134 2.53 8.81 -14.53
C LYS A 134 1.55 8.95 -13.38
N ILE A 135 0.32 8.48 -13.56
CA ILE A 135 -0.76 8.55 -12.57
C ILE A 135 -1.06 7.13 -12.11
N ILE A 136 -0.86 6.85 -10.82
CA ILE A 136 -1.35 5.60 -10.21
C ILE A 136 -2.85 5.73 -10.03
N VAL A 137 -3.60 4.78 -10.59
CA VAL A 137 -5.04 4.69 -10.44
C VAL A 137 -5.36 3.54 -9.51
N SER A 138 -5.77 3.87 -8.29
CA SER A 138 -6.09 2.87 -7.26
C SER A 138 -7.09 3.40 -6.26
N ILE A 139 -7.89 2.50 -5.71
CA ILE A 139 -8.77 2.79 -4.58
C ILE A 139 -8.06 2.66 -3.23
N ASP A 140 -6.89 2.02 -3.23
CA ASP A 140 -6.09 1.77 -2.04
C ASP A 140 -5.44 3.05 -1.52
N LYS A 141 -5.68 3.35 -0.24
CA LYS A 141 -5.12 4.52 0.44
C LYS A 141 -3.61 4.39 0.65
N ASP A 142 -3.06 3.18 0.62
CA ASP A 142 -1.64 2.94 0.92
C ASP A 142 -0.75 3.42 -0.24
N MET A 143 -1.31 3.67 -1.43
CA MET A 143 -0.62 4.35 -2.53
C MET A 143 -0.13 5.75 -2.16
N LYS A 144 -0.68 6.36 -1.09
CA LYS A 144 -0.21 7.65 -0.55
C LYS A 144 1.23 7.60 -0.03
N THR A 145 1.79 6.41 0.17
CA THR A 145 3.20 6.22 0.56
C THR A 145 4.18 6.37 -0.62
N ILE A 146 3.67 6.70 -1.82
CA ILE A 146 4.43 6.86 -3.05
C ILE A 146 4.34 8.32 -3.50
N PRO A 147 5.46 9.04 -3.70
CA PRO A 147 5.42 10.37 -4.27
C PRO A 147 5.02 10.31 -5.75
N GLY A 148 4.26 11.29 -6.19
CA GLY A 148 3.77 11.40 -7.56
C GLY A 148 2.25 11.49 -7.67
N TRP A 149 1.72 11.25 -8.87
CA TRP A 149 0.31 11.48 -9.16
C TRP A 149 -0.54 10.27 -8.80
N LEU A 150 -1.61 10.51 -8.04
CA LEU A 150 -2.60 9.52 -7.65
C LEU A 150 -4.00 9.92 -8.15
N PHE A 151 -4.84 8.92 -8.39
CA PHE A 151 -6.25 9.10 -8.68
C PHE A 151 -7.08 7.92 -8.18
N ASN A 152 -8.03 8.20 -7.28
CA ASN A 152 -9.02 7.23 -6.82
C ASN A 152 -10.32 7.38 -7.63
N PRO A 153 -10.67 6.40 -8.49
CA PRO A 153 -11.84 6.51 -9.37
C PRO A 153 -13.18 6.51 -8.64
N GLN A 154 -13.23 6.19 -7.35
CA GLN A 154 -14.45 6.20 -6.54
C GLN A 154 -14.65 7.52 -5.76
N LYS A 155 -13.59 8.31 -5.56
CA LYS A 155 -13.61 9.48 -4.65
C LYS A 155 -13.14 10.77 -5.30
N ASP A 156 -12.21 10.68 -6.23
CA ASP A 156 -11.51 11.85 -6.76
C ASP A 156 -12.20 12.37 -8.03
N TYR A 157 -12.31 13.69 -8.12
CA TYR A 157 -12.77 14.35 -9.33
C TYR A 157 -11.66 14.49 -10.38
N GLN A 158 -10.42 14.70 -9.91
CA GLN A 158 -9.24 14.91 -10.74
C GLN A 158 -8.00 14.31 -10.04
N PRO A 159 -6.93 13.97 -10.79
CA PRO A 159 -5.70 13.45 -10.18
C PRO A 159 -5.01 14.53 -9.35
N TRP A 160 -4.34 14.11 -8.29
CA TRP A 160 -3.61 14.97 -7.36
C TRP A 160 -2.22 14.40 -7.10
N GLU A 161 -1.31 15.23 -6.64
CA GLU A 161 0.09 14.87 -6.46
C GLU A 161 0.43 14.76 -4.97
N VAL A 162 1.17 13.72 -4.62
CA VAL A 162 1.77 13.50 -3.30
C VAL A 162 3.23 13.92 -3.38
N SER A 163 3.64 14.85 -2.53
CA SER A 163 5.05 15.22 -2.36
C SER A 163 5.86 14.11 -1.69
N LYS A 164 7.19 14.19 -1.73
CA LYS A 164 8.04 13.22 -1.01
C LYS A 164 7.77 13.26 0.49
N GLU A 165 7.63 14.45 1.04
CA GLU A 165 7.40 14.67 2.47
C GLU A 165 6.06 14.10 2.92
N GLU A 166 5.01 14.25 2.12
CA GLU A 166 3.71 13.62 2.39
C GLU A 166 3.80 12.09 2.28
N ALA A 167 4.51 11.56 1.29
CA ALA A 167 4.70 10.12 1.14
C ALA A 167 5.44 9.51 2.33
N ASP A 168 6.52 10.15 2.78
CA ASP A 168 7.28 9.76 3.97
C ASP A 168 6.40 9.83 5.23
N TYR A 169 5.59 10.88 5.38
CA TYR A 169 4.59 10.99 6.45
C TYR A 169 3.61 9.81 6.43
N TRP A 170 3.01 9.50 5.28
CA TRP A 170 2.04 8.41 5.18
C TRP A 170 2.67 7.03 5.43
N HIS A 171 3.95 6.85 5.05
CA HIS A 171 4.69 5.63 5.35
C HIS A 171 4.90 5.46 6.86
N MET A 172 5.30 6.52 7.57
CA MET A 172 5.45 6.50 9.03
C MET A 172 4.10 6.36 9.74
N PHE A 173 3.06 7.01 9.23
CA PHE A 173 1.70 6.89 9.75
C PHE A 173 1.22 5.44 9.67
N GLN A 174 1.37 4.79 8.50
CA GLN A 174 1.01 3.39 8.33
C GLN A 174 1.88 2.46 9.21
N THR A 175 3.17 2.78 9.39
CA THR A 175 4.08 2.03 10.30
C THR A 175 3.56 2.03 11.73
N LEU A 176 3.04 3.15 12.21
CA LEU A 176 2.45 3.26 13.55
C LEU A 176 1.08 2.60 13.63
N MET A 177 0.27 2.74 12.59
CA MET A 177 -1.11 2.27 12.58
C MET A 177 -1.28 0.77 12.37
N GLY A 178 -0.34 0.15 11.65
CA GLY A 178 -0.50 -1.19 11.13
C GLY A 178 -1.55 -1.28 10.02
N ASP A 179 -1.68 -2.48 9.46
CA ASP A 179 -2.83 -2.87 8.64
C ASP A 179 -3.21 -4.31 8.95
N ALA A 180 -4.34 -4.47 9.65
CA ALA A 180 -4.90 -5.77 10.00
C ALA A 180 -5.27 -6.60 8.75
N THR A 181 -5.59 -5.95 7.64
CA THR A 181 -5.90 -6.63 6.37
C THR A 181 -4.66 -7.33 5.84
N ASP A 182 -3.51 -6.68 5.90
CA ASP A 182 -2.19 -7.21 5.54
C ASP A 182 -1.53 -8.05 6.65
N GLY A 183 -2.06 -7.99 7.87
CA GLY A 183 -1.62 -8.83 8.99
C GLY A 183 -0.38 -8.33 9.73
N TYR A 184 -0.18 -7.01 9.77
CA TYR A 184 0.83 -6.36 10.61
C TYR A 184 0.20 -5.31 11.52
N ASP A 185 0.63 -5.26 12.79
CA ASP A 185 -0.12 -4.60 13.86
C ASP A 185 0.29 -3.14 14.12
N GLY A 186 1.43 -2.69 13.57
CA GLY A 186 1.98 -1.37 13.88
C GLY A 186 2.43 -1.23 15.34
N CYS A 187 2.28 -0.03 15.92
CA CYS A 187 2.68 0.29 17.28
C CYS A 187 1.50 0.14 18.26
N PRO A 188 1.58 -0.74 19.28
CA PRO A 188 0.48 -0.96 20.21
C PRO A 188 -0.01 0.30 20.92
N GLY A 189 -1.33 0.50 20.96
CA GLY A 189 -1.94 1.64 21.64
C GLY A 189 -1.74 2.99 20.95
N ILE A 190 -1.16 3.02 19.76
CA ILE A 190 -1.03 4.22 18.93
C ILE A 190 -2.12 4.19 17.86
N GLY A 191 -3.20 4.94 18.11
CA GLY A 191 -4.26 5.16 17.13
C GLY A 191 -4.02 6.40 16.25
N PRO A 192 -4.93 6.70 15.30
CA PRO A 192 -4.75 7.73 14.28
C PRO A 192 -4.46 9.11 14.87
N VAL A 193 -5.16 9.47 15.93
CA VAL A 193 -5.03 10.77 16.61
C VAL A 193 -3.64 10.94 17.25
N ILE A 194 -3.09 9.87 17.81
CA ILE A 194 -1.77 9.92 18.47
C ILE A 194 -0.68 9.97 17.40
N ALA A 195 -0.80 9.13 16.36
CA ALA A 195 0.14 9.13 15.23
C ALA A 195 0.17 10.49 14.53
N GLU A 196 -1.00 11.03 14.16
CA GLU A 196 -1.13 12.33 13.49
C GLU A 196 -0.52 13.46 14.31
N LYS A 197 -0.81 13.49 15.62
CA LYS A 197 -0.24 14.49 16.52
C LYS A 197 1.29 14.45 16.47
N HIS A 198 1.88 13.29 16.75
CA HIS A 198 3.33 13.18 16.92
C HIS A 198 4.09 13.34 15.60
N LEU A 199 3.54 12.86 14.48
CA LEU A 199 4.16 13.01 13.16
C LEU A 199 4.05 14.45 12.63
N THR A 200 2.91 15.14 12.86
CA THR A 200 2.74 16.53 12.42
C THR A 200 3.57 17.49 13.27
N GLU A 201 3.63 17.27 14.58
CA GLU A 201 4.45 18.06 15.51
C GLU A 201 5.94 17.66 15.49
N VAL A 202 6.30 16.58 14.79
CA VAL A 202 7.64 15.97 14.78
C VAL A 202 8.18 15.85 16.21
N SER A 203 7.42 15.15 17.06
CA SER A 203 7.69 15.08 18.50
C SER A 203 7.83 13.66 19.02
N LYS A 204 8.88 13.40 19.81
CA LYS A 204 9.18 12.10 20.40
C LYS A 204 8.68 12.00 21.84
N VAL A 205 8.56 10.78 22.34
CA VAL A 205 8.27 10.53 23.76
C VAL A 205 9.53 10.03 24.47
N VAL A 206 9.94 10.73 25.52
CA VAL A 206 11.12 10.39 26.33
C VAL A 206 10.72 10.08 27.77
N SER A 207 11.42 9.10 28.36
CA SER A 207 11.21 8.73 29.76
C SER A 207 12.13 9.50 30.69
N TYR A 208 11.67 9.76 31.91
CA TYR A 208 12.48 10.36 32.96
C TYR A 208 12.14 9.77 34.32
N ALA A 209 13.13 9.77 35.21
CA ALA A 209 12.97 9.38 36.60
C ALA A 209 12.25 10.49 37.37
N HIS A 210 11.11 10.18 37.97
CA HIS A 210 10.34 11.09 38.79
C HIS A 210 10.27 10.62 40.24
N GLU A 211 10.80 11.42 41.16
CA GLU A 211 10.71 11.15 42.60
C GLU A 211 9.38 11.67 43.19
N LEU A 212 8.65 10.80 43.87
CA LEU A 212 7.41 11.15 44.54
C LEU A 212 7.67 12.03 45.77
N LYS A 213 7.26 13.30 45.71
CA LYS A 213 7.51 14.29 46.77
C LYS A 213 6.54 14.23 47.95
N SER A 214 5.43 13.50 47.83
CA SER A 214 4.37 13.43 48.86
C SER A 214 3.63 12.09 48.84
N GLY A 215 2.83 11.83 49.89
CA GLY A 215 2.03 10.62 50.04
C GLY A 215 2.77 9.45 50.71
N LYS A 216 2.10 8.28 50.78
CA LYS A 216 2.63 7.07 51.45
C LYS A 216 3.89 6.50 50.79
N ARG A 217 4.11 6.81 49.51
CA ARG A 217 5.21 6.34 48.66
C ARG A 217 6.30 7.41 48.46
N LYS A 218 6.39 8.40 49.36
CA LYS A 218 7.33 9.51 49.23
C LYS A 218 8.79 9.00 49.18
N GLY A 219 9.57 9.50 48.22
CA GLY A 219 10.95 9.09 47.98
C GLY A 219 11.09 7.90 47.02
N GLU A 220 10.00 7.24 46.63
CA GLU A 220 10.05 6.24 45.55
C GLU A 220 10.23 6.94 44.18
N ILE A 221 11.03 6.32 43.31
CA ILE A 221 11.26 6.76 41.93
C ILE A 221 10.34 5.96 41.01
N GLU A 222 9.57 6.66 40.19
CA GLU A 222 8.78 6.06 39.11
C GLU A 222 9.21 6.62 37.74
N THR A 223 9.04 5.81 36.70
CA THR A 223 9.27 6.27 35.32
C THR A 223 8.05 7.04 34.85
N ARG A 224 8.26 8.27 34.39
CA ARG A 224 7.24 9.08 33.72
C ARG A 224 7.69 9.41 32.31
N TRP A 225 6.74 9.86 31.50
CA TRP A 225 6.95 10.20 30.11
C TRP A 225 6.61 11.66 29.85
N THR A 226 7.37 12.28 28.98
CA THR A 226 7.09 13.62 28.44
C THR A 226 7.31 13.62 26.94
N THR A 227 6.81 14.64 26.27
CA THR A 227 7.10 14.92 24.86
C THR A 227 8.34 15.80 24.76
N ASP A 228 9.16 15.56 23.75
CA ASP A 228 10.33 16.36 23.36
C ASP A 228 10.39 16.49 21.83
N GLU A 229 11.26 17.36 21.31
CA GLU A 229 11.50 17.53 19.88
C GLU A 229 12.18 16.28 19.31
N ALA A 230 11.65 15.73 18.20
CA ALA A 230 12.27 14.61 17.49
C ALA A 230 13.21 15.12 16.41
N ASP A 231 14.25 14.35 16.11
CA ASP A 231 15.21 14.71 15.06
C ASP A 231 14.57 14.60 13.66
N ASP A 232 13.73 13.57 13.46
CA ASP A 232 12.98 13.32 12.24
C ASP A 232 11.73 12.44 12.52
N LEU A 233 10.99 12.08 11.47
CA LEU A 233 9.81 11.21 11.59
C LEU A 233 10.16 9.78 12.05
N TRP A 234 11.39 9.30 11.80
CA TRP A 234 11.80 7.98 12.26
C TRP A 234 12.03 7.96 13.77
N ASP A 235 12.67 8.99 14.32
CA ASP A 235 12.83 9.18 15.77
C ASP A 235 11.47 9.26 16.49
N VAL A 236 10.47 9.91 15.87
CA VAL A 236 9.08 9.85 16.34
C VAL A 236 8.60 8.41 16.45
N VAL A 237 8.69 7.64 15.38
CA VAL A 237 8.24 6.23 15.34
C VAL A 237 8.96 5.40 16.40
N VAL A 238 10.29 5.44 16.43
CA VAL A 238 11.11 4.67 17.37
C VAL A 238 10.77 5.01 18.82
N SER A 239 10.56 6.29 19.14
CA SER A 239 10.18 6.70 20.50
C SER A 239 8.83 6.15 20.94
N LEU A 240 7.85 6.06 20.02
CA LEU A 240 6.53 5.51 20.30
C LEU A 240 6.57 3.98 20.51
N PHE A 241 7.36 3.25 19.71
CA PHE A 241 7.61 1.82 19.95
C PHE A 241 8.33 1.58 21.28
N ASN A 242 9.38 2.36 21.58
CA ASN A 242 10.12 2.26 22.85
C ASN A 242 9.23 2.50 24.06
N LYS A 243 8.26 3.43 23.96
CA LYS A 243 7.26 3.67 25.02
C LYS A 243 6.42 2.43 25.35
N GLN A 244 6.17 1.58 24.37
CA GLN A 244 5.46 0.31 24.53
C GLN A 244 6.38 -0.86 24.88
N GLY A 245 7.66 -0.60 25.11
CA GLY A 245 8.67 -1.64 25.40
C GLY A 245 9.10 -2.44 24.17
N LEU A 246 8.85 -1.94 22.96
CA LEU A 246 9.29 -2.53 21.70
C LEU A 246 10.56 -1.84 21.20
N CYS A 247 11.51 -2.60 20.69
CA CYS A 247 12.77 -2.06 20.19
C CYS A 247 12.64 -1.48 18.77
N GLU A 248 13.66 -0.74 18.34
CA GLU A 248 13.76 -0.19 16.99
C GLU A 248 13.71 -1.26 15.89
N GLU A 249 14.19 -2.49 16.15
CA GLU A 249 14.11 -3.59 15.19
C GLU A 249 12.65 -3.97 14.89
N GLU A 250 11.77 -3.91 15.89
CA GLU A 250 10.33 -4.13 15.71
C GLU A 250 9.72 -3.01 14.86
N ALA A 251 10.04 -1.75 15.20
CA ALA A 251 9.60 -0.59 14.42
C ALA A 251 10.04 -0.73 12.95
N LEU A 252 11.30 -1.13 12.72
CA LEU A 252 11.88 -1.29 11.38
C LEU A 252 11.19 -2.40 10.59
N ARG A 253 10.80 -3.50 11.25
CA ARG A 253 10.02 -4.57 10.64
C ARG A 253 8.67 -4.06 10.16
N GLN A 254 7.93 -3.33 11.01
CA GLN A 254 6.64 -2.72 10.67
C GLN A 254 6.79 -1.72 9.52
N ALA A 255 7.83 -0.88 9.57
CA ALA A 255 8.11 0.10 8.52
C ALA A 255 8.38 -0.57 7.17
N ARG A 256 9.17 -1.65 7.16
CA ARG A 256 9.47 -2.38 5.93
C ARG A 256 8.24 -3.00 5.31
N VAL A 257 7.36 -3.66 6.08
CA VAL A 257 6.15 -4.25 5.48
C VAL A 257 5.12 -3.22 5.02
N ALA A 258 5.07 -2.06 5.68
CA ALA A 258 4.22 -0.93 5.30
C ALA A 258 4.73 -0.17 4.06
N ARG A 259 5.97 -0.42 3.61
CA ARG A 259 6.59 0.26 2.48
C ARG A 259 6.11 -0.34 1.17
N ILE A 260 5.58 0.49 0.26
CA ILE A 260 5.48 0.13 -1.16
C ILE A 260 6.78 0.50 -1.85
N LEU A 261 7.35 -0.43 -2.61
CA LEU A 261 8.63 -0.22 -3.28
C LEU A 261 8.58 0.93 -4.28
N GLN A 262 9.57 1.82 -4.20
CA GLN A 262 9.88 2.82 -5.22
C GLN A 262 11.11 2.39 -6.04
N ALA A 263 11.47 3.14 -7.07
CA ALA A 263 12.56 2.82 -7.97
C ALA A 263 13.90 2.59 -7.25
N ASN A 264 14.17 3.34 -6.19
CA ASN A 264 15.39 3.20 -5.39
C ASN A 264 15.39 1.97 -4.47
N ASP A 265 14.23 1.36 -4.24
CA ASP A 265 14.06 0.16 -3.43
C ASP A 265 14.23 -1.13 -4.26
N TYR A 266 14.60 -1.03 -5.55
CA TYR A 266 14.77 -2.18 -6.43
C TYR A 266 16.10 -2.13 -7.18
N ASP A 267 16.89 -3.19 -7.09
CA ASP A 267 18.07 -3.37 -7.93
C ASP A 267 17.66 -3.93 -9.29
N PHE A 268 17.64 -3.09 -10.34
CA PHE A 268 17.28 -3.54 -11.68
C PHE A 268 18.28 -4.53 -12.30
N HIS A 269 19.53 -4.54 -11.83
CA HIS A 269 20.57 -5.45 -12.34
C HIS A 269 20.52 -6.80 -11.63
N ALA A 270 20.51 -6.80 -10.30
CA ALA A 270 20.41 -8.02 -9.49
C ALA A 270 18.99 -8.60 -9.49
N LYS A 271 17.98 -7.79 -9.81
CA LYS A 271 16.54 -8.11 -9.74
C LYS A 271 16.07 -8.42 -8.32
N GLU A 272 16.61 -7.69 -7.36
CA GLU A 272 16.40 -7.90 -5.93
C GLU A 272 15.84 -6.64 -5.26
N VAL A 273 15.08 -6.84 -4.18
CA VAL A 273 14.54 -5.77 -3.35
C VAL A 273 15.63 -5.24 -2.41
N LYS A 274 15.76 -3.92 -2.36
CA LYS A 274 16.53 -3.21 -1.35
C LYS A 274 15.56 -2.81 -0.24
N LEU A 275 15.64 -3.51 0.89
CA LEU A 275 14.76 -3.22 2.02
C LEU A 275 15.01 -1.79 2.52
N TRP A 276 13.91 -1.06 2.72
CA TRP A 276 13.96 0.29 3.25
C TRP A 276 14.73 0.35 4.58
N THR A 277 15.47 1.44 4.73
CA THR A 277 16.15 1.84 5.96
C THR A 277 15.93 3.35 6.15
N PRO A 278 15.78 3.81 7.39
CA PRO A 278 15.72 5.24 7.68
C PRO A 278 17.00 5.93 7.17
N GLU A 279 16.84 7.13 6.63
CA GLU A 279 17.97 8.00 6.31
C GLU A 279 18.62 8.46 7.64
N LYS A 280 19.95 8.58 7.66
CA LYS A 280 20.72 9.03 8.84
C LYS A 280 21.13 10.48 8.72
#